data_AF-A0A914NR18-F1
#
_entry.id   AF-A0A914NR18-F1
#
_cell.length_a   1.000
_cell.length_b   1.000
_cell.length_c   1.000
_cell.angle_alpha   90.00
_cell.angle_beta   90.00
_cell.angle_gamma   90.00
#
_symmetry.space_group_name_H-M   'P 1'
#
loop_
_entity.id
_entity.type
_entity.pdbx_description
1 polymer ?
#
loop_
_entity_poly.entity_id
_entity_poly.type
_entity_poly.pdbx_seq_one_letter_code
_entity_poly.pdbx_strand_id
1 'polypeptide(L)'
;MELLPVQLTPLIKPLMDTIESENSSQIANCHLVNAFSTLIERTSSRKPCPHSKILRQLMLGLGQCDQWSPKAHKWNEQPLLHNIISLEQSESSVGDQPLAIKARNCVKVLRFICAKFGSKIVETCPEMVNGHLWDMIKENDNGEEFLLLLDYFGVIFPAITDKQIRLSLIKEKIGPKIPHIMALLVNTNPAIRFR
;
A
#
# COMPACT_ATOMS: atom_id res chain seq x y z
N MET A 1 13.65 29.87 3.10
CA MET A 1 13.09 28.53 3.45
C MET A 1 11.81 28.77 4.21
N GLU A 2 10.65 28.50 3.62
CA GLU A 2 9.39 28.56 4.36
C GLU A 2 9.38 27.47 5.43
N LEU A 3 9.11 27.86 6.68
CA LEU A 3 9.03 26.95 7.81
C LEU A 3 7.68 26.22 7.75
N LEU A 4 7.72 24.89 7.67
CA LEU A 4 6.51 24.07 7.81
C LEU A 4 5.81 24.37 9.15
N PRO A 5 4.47 24.37 9.20
CA PRO A 5 3.71 24.61 10.43
C PRO A 5 4.01 23.53 11.45
N VAL A 6 4.07 23.89 12.74
CA VAL A 6 4.35 22.93 13.84
C VAL A 6 3.39 21.73 13.76
N GLN A 7 2.10 21.99 13.57
CA GLN A 7 1.09 20.97 13.32
C GLN A 7 0.94 20.72 11.81
N LEU A 8 1.15 19.48 11.38
CA LEU A 8 0.99 19.08 9.97
C LEU A 8 -0.42 18.62 9.61
N THR A 9 -1.27 18.35 10.61
CA THR A 9 -2.65 17.86 10.38
C THR A 9 -3.43 18.73 9.38
N PRO A 10 -3.38 20.08 9.44
CA PRO A 10 -4.08 20.93 8.47
C PRO A 10 -3.56 20.80 7.03
N LEU A 11 -2.33 20.32 6.83
CA LEU A 11 -1.76 20.05 5.50
C LEU A 11 -2.05 18.62 5.04
N ILE A 12 -1.99 17.65 5.94
CA ILE A 12 -2.15 16.23 5.60
C ILE A 12 -3.62 15.89 5.36
N LYS A 13 -4.54 16.40 6.19
CA LYS A 13 -5.96 16.03 6.13
C LYS A 13 -6.59 16.33 4.76
N PRO A 14 -6.46 17.53 4.17
CA PRO A 14 -7.03 17.80 2.85
C PRO A 14 -6.49 16.86 1.75
N LEU A 15 -5.22 16.47 1.83
CA LEU A 15 -4.64 15.52 0.88
C LEU A 15 -5.23 14.12 1.04
N MET A 16 -5.45 13.68 2.28
CA MET A 16 -6.12 12.41 2.55
C MET A 16 -7.58 12.44 2.11
N ASP A 17 -8.31 13.52 2.37
CA ASP A 17 -9.71 13.68 1.94
C ASP A 17 -9.82 13.69 0.39
N THR A 18 -8.81 14.25 -0.29
CA THR A 18 -8.72 14.25 -1.76
C THR A 18 -8.49 12.83 -2.31
N ILE A 19 -7.69 12.00 -1.63
CA ILE A 19 -7.50 10.59 -2.04
C ILE A 19 -8.85 9.86 -2.13
N GLU A 20 -9.79 10.14 -1.23
CA GLU A 20 -11.06 9.41 -1.12
C GLU A 20 -12.03 9.70 -2.27
N SER A 21 -11.96 10.90 -2.84
CA SER A 21 -13.00 11.41 -3.75
C SER A 21 -12.49 11.81 -5.14
N GLU A 22 -11.16 11.93 -5.34
CA GLU A 22 -10.61 12.39 -6.60
C GLU A 22 -10.75 11.35 -7.72
N ASN A 23 -11.73 11.55 -8.61
CA ASN A 23 -11.94 10.66 -9.75
C ASN A 23 -11.12 11.06 -11.00
N SER A 24 -10.70 12.32 -11.12
CA SER A 24 -9.92 12.78 -12.26
C SER A 24 -8.54 12.14 -12.26
N SER A 25 -8.28 11.30 -13.26
CA SER A 25 -6.95 10.69 -13.39
C SER A 25 -5.85 11.73 -13.60
N GLN A 26 -6.15 12.88 -14.23
CA GLN A 26 -5.18 13.95 -14.39
C GLN A 26 -4.81 14.58 -13.05
N ILE A 27 -5.79 14.91 -12.20
CA ILE A 27 -5.53 15.51 -10.88
C ILE A 27 -4.78 14.50 -10.00
N ALA A 28 -5.22 13.24 -9.99
CA ALA A 28 -4.56 12.18 -9.25
C ALA A 28 -3.10 11.99 -9.71
N ASN A 29 -2.84 11.90 -11.02
CA ASN A 29 -1.51 11.60 -11.56
C ASN A 29 -0.54 12.80 -11.53
N CYS A 30 -1.05 14.04 -11.53
CA CYS A 30 -0.20 15.23 -11.61
C CYS A 30 -0.13 16.00 -10.30
N HIS A 31 -1.25 16.21 -9.60
CA HIS A 31 -1.28 17.10 -8.44
C HIS A 31 -1.19 16.31 -7.14
N LEU A 32 -1.99 15.24 -7.01
CA LEU A 32 -2.06 14.46 -5.78
C LEU A 32 -0.72 13.79 -5.45
N VAL A 33 -0.14 13.05 -6.40
CA VAL A 33 1.16 12.39 -6.18
C VAL A 33 2.30 13.39 -5.94
N ASN A 34 2.27 14.56 -6.59
CA ASN A 34 3.26 15.60 -6.38
C ASN A 34 3.13 16.27 -5.01
N ALA A 35 1.90 16.50 -4.54
CA ALA A 35 1.65 17.04 -3.20
C ALA A 35 2.16 16.08 -2.11
N PHE A 36 1.85 14.79 -2.22
CA PHE A 36 2.36 13.77 -1.29
C PHE A 36 3.87 13.66 -1.32
N SER A 37 4.49 13.61 -2.50
CA SER A 37 5.94 13.51 -2.56
C SER A 37 6.64 14.76 -2.01
N THR A 38 6.13 15.96 -2.27
CA THR A 38 6.64 17.20 -1.68
C THR A 38 6.48 17.18 -0.17
N LEU A 39 5.34 16.73 0.34
CA LEU A 39 5.12 16.58 1.78
C LEU A 39 6.14 15.62 2.40
N ILE A 40 6.37 14.45 1.80
CA ILE A 40 7.35 13.47 2.26
C ILE A 40 8.75 14.08 2.30
N GLU A 41 9.19 14.68 1.20
CA GLU A 41 10.50 15.33 1.06
C GLU A 41 10.72 16.40 2.15
N ARG A 42 9.74 17.28 2.34
CA ARG A 42 9.81 18.41 3.29
C ARG A 42 9.72 17.97 4.75
N THR A 43 9.20 16.78 5.03
CA THR A 43 9.01 16.28 6.40
C THR A 43 10.00 15.18 6.80
N SER A 44 10.91 14.80 5.90
CA SER A 44 11.95 13.77 6.13
C SER A 44 12.84 14.05 7.35
N SER A 45 13.22 15.31 7.57
CA SER A 45 14.06 15.71 8.70
C SER A 45 13.28 16.03 9.99
N ARG A 46 11.94 15.97 9.97
CA ARG A 46 11.12 16.31 11.14
C ARG A 46 11.16 15.21 12.20
N LYS A 47 11.08 15.64 13.46
CA LYS A 47 10.92 14.77 14.63
C LYS A 47 9.74 15.28 15.48
N PRO A 48 8.65 14.52 15.63
CA PRO A 48 8.39 13.23 14.99
C PRO A 48 8.14 13.36 13.47
N CYS A 49 8.58 12.35 12.72
CA CYS A 49 8.34 12.26 11.27
C CYS A 49 6.92 11.69 11.00
N PRO A 50 6.11 12.27 10.10
CA PRO A 50 4.74 11.82 9.85
C PRO A 50 4.63 10.62 8.90
N HIS A 51 5.74 10.16 8.30
CA HIS A 51 5.72 9.21 7.18
C HIS A 51 5.05 7.88 7.53
N SER A 52 5.38 7.29 8.68
CA SER A 52 4.77 6.04 9.14
C SER A 52 3.24 6.12 9.19
N LYS A 53 2.70 7.22 9.73
CA LYS A 53 1.25 7.45 9.80
C LYS A 53 0.63 7.64 8.42
N ILE A 54 1.29 8.40 7.53
CA ILE A 54 0.84 8.61 6.16
C ILE A 54 0.78 7.27 5.41
N LEU A 55 1.87 6.51 5.43
CA LEU A 55 1.97 5.21 4.77
C LEU A 55 0.91 4.23 5.31
N ARG A 56 0.69 4.20 6.63
CA ARG A 56 -0.36 3.37 7.23
C ARG A 56 -1.76 3.75 6.74
N GLN A 57 -2.06 5.04 6.61
CA GLN A 57 -3.35 5.49 6.07
C GLN A 57 -3.53 5.13 4.60
N LEU A 58 -2.47 5.26 3.79
CA LEU A 58 -2.48 4.84 2.38
C LEU A 58 -2.74 3.33 2.27
N MET A 59 -2.04 2.54 3.09
CA MET A 59 -2.21 1.10 3.18
C MET A 59 -3.64 0.73 3.59
N LEU A 60 -4.19 1.34 4.65
CA LEU A 60 -5.59 1.12 5.04
C LEU A 60 -6.58 1.48 3.93
N GLY A 61 -6.29 2.50 3.12
CA GLY A 61 -7.09 2.85 1.94
C GLY A 61 -7.13 1.74 0.88
N LEU A 62 -6.06 0.96 0.71
CA LEU A 62 -6.07 -0.25 -0.12
C LEU A 62 -7.01 -1.30 0.47
N GLY A 63 -6.89 -1.51 1.79
CA GLY A 63 -7.62 -2.51 2.55
C GLY A 63 -9.13 -2.27 2.65
N GLN A 64 -9.63 -1.08 2.30
CA GLN A 64 -11.06 -0.77 2.37
C GLN A 64 -11.82 -1.20 1.11
N CYS A 65 -11.13 -1.40 -0.01
CA CYS A 65 -11.78 -1.83 -1.25
C CYS A 65 -11.77 -3.36 -1.32
N ASP A 66 -12.92 -4.02 -1.20
CA ASP A 66 -13.00 -5.50 -1.26
C ASP A 66 -12.55 -6.08 -2.62
N GLN A 67 -12.48 -5.27 -3.68
CA GLN A 67 -11.97 -5.72 -4.98
C GLN A 67 -10.45 -5.69 -5.01
N TRP A 68 -9.85 -4.68 -4.40
CA TRP A 68 -8.40 -4.66 -4.26
C TRP A 68 -7.96 -5.66 -3.19
N SER A 69 -8.60 -5.58 -2.03
CA SER A 69 -8.31 -6.31 -0.80
C SER A 69 -9.53 -7.13 -0.31
N PRO A 70 -9.95 -8.20 -1.03
CA PRO A 70 -10.94 -9.16 -0.52
C PRO A 70 -10.73 -9.59 0.93
N LYS A 71 -11.76 -9.46 1.75
CA LYS A 71 -11.72 -9.78 3.18
C LYS A 71 -11.92 -11.26 3.44
N ALA A 72 -10.98 -11.92 4.12
CA ALA A 72 -11.01 -13.36 4.34
C ALA A 72 -12.34 -13.82 4.96
N HIS A 73 -12.87 -13.08 5.93
CA HIS A 73 -14.13 -13.42 6.59
C HIS A 73 -15.36 -13.46 5.66
N LYS A 74 -15.34 -12.71 4.54
CA LYS A 74 -16.44 -12.70 3.54
C LYS A 74 -16.40 -13.90 2.58
N TRP A 75 -15.29 -14.64 2.58
CA TRP A 75 -15.03 -15.74 1.64
C TRP A 75 -14.85 -17.09 2.34
N ASN A 76 -15.32 -17.21 3.58
CA ASN A 76 -15.25 -18.43 4.37
C ASN A 76 -16.44 -19.38 4.19
N GLU A 77 -17.47 -18.97 3.45
CA GLU A 77 -18.71 -19.74 3.29
C GLU A 77 -18.65 -20.67 2.07
N GLN A 78 -19.21 -21.88 2.17
CA GLN A 78 -19.49 -22.67 0.98
C GLN A 78 -20.65 -22.01 0.20
N PRO A 79 -20.59 -21.94 -1.15
CA PRO A 79 -19.70 -22.64 -2.08
C PRO A 79 -18.40 -21.90 -2.47
N LEU A 80 -18.11 -20.73 -1.89
CA LEU A 80 -17.04 -19.82 -2.34
C LEU A 80 -15.62 -20.39 -2.20
N LEU A 81 -15.42 -21.45 -1.42
CA LEU A 81 -14.09 -22.03 -1.15
C LEU A 81 -13.32 -22.46 -2.41
N HIS A 82 -14.03 -22.80 -3.49
CA HIS A 82 -13.42 -23.24 -4.76
C HIS A 82 -13.30 -22.13 -5.80
N ASN A 83 -13.73 -20.90 -5.47
CA ASN A 83 -13.70 -19.80 -6.41
C ASN A 83 -12.28 -19.27 -6.63
N ILE A 84 -12.09 -18.65 -7.79
CA ILE A 84 -10.87 -17.94 -8.17
C ILE A 84 -11.25 -16.48 -8.35
N ILE A 85 -10.97 -15.66 -7.33
CA ILE A 85 -11.39 -14.25 -7.28
C ILE A 85 -10.90 -13.45 -8.50
N SER A 86 -9.70 -13.72 -9.00
CA SER A 86 -9.15 -13.02 -10.16
C SER A 86 -9.98 -13.21 -11.44
N LEU A 87 -10.73 -14.31 -11.56
CA LEU A 87 -11.65 -14.53 -12.68
C LEU A 87 -12.93 -13.70 -12.50
N GLU A 88 -13.53 -13.72 -11.30
CA GLU A 88 -14.77 -12.98 -11.01
C GLU A 88 -14.60 -11.46 -11.13
N GLN A 89 -13.44 -10.95 -10.74
CA GLN A 89 -13.14 -9.52 -10.86
C GLN A 89 -12.97 -9.06 -12.30
N SER A 90 -12.55 -9.95 -13.22
CA SER A 90 -12.41 -9.61 -14.63
C SER A 90 -13.75 -9.38 -15.34
N GLU A 91 -14.83 -9.93 -14.79
CA GLU A 91 -16.19 -9.85 -15.34
C GLU A 91 -17.00 -8.67 -14.76
N SER A 92 -16.48 -8.02 -13.71
CA SER A 92 -17.20 -6.96 -12.98
C SER A 92 -16.74 -5.57 -13.42
N SER A 93 -17.64 -4.74 -13.95
CA SER A 93 -17.36 -3.34 -14.31
C SER A 93 -17.46 -2.42 -13.09
N VAL A 94 -16.33 -2.05 -12.46
CA VAL A 94 -16.37 -1.37 -11.14
C VAL A 94 -15.45 -0.15 -11.00
N GLY A 95 -15.31 0.63 -12.07
CA GLY A 95 -14.38 1.77 -12.12
C GLY A 95 -14.68 2.96 -11.17
N ASP A 96 -15.93 3.13 -10.72
CA ASP A 96 -16.41 4.39 -10.13
C ASP A 96 -16.93 4.30 -8.68
N GLN A 97 -16.74 3.17 -7.98
CA GLN A 97 -17.12 3.09 -6.56
C GLN A 97 -16.14 3.92 -5.69
N PRO A 98 -16.61 4.68 -4.68
CA PRO A 98 -15.75 5.54 -3.85
C PRO A 98 -14.54 4.81 -3.24
N LEU A 99 -14.72 3.57 -2.77
CA LEU A 99 -13.63 2.77 -2.19
C LEU A 99 -12.62 2.31 -3.25
N ALA A 100 -13.07 2.06 -4.48
CA ALA A 100 -12.19 1.74 -5.61
C ALA A 100 -11.38 2.97 -6.05
N ILE A 101 -12.01 4.16 -6.07
CA ILE A 101 -11.33 5.44 -6.32
C ILE A 101 -10.23 5.67 -5.27
N LYS A 102 -10.57 5.49 -3.99
CA LYS A 102 -9.63 5.62 -2.87
C LYS A 102 -8.43 4.68 -3.02
N ALA A 103 -8.67 3.38 -3.21
CA ALA A 103 -7.61 2.38 -3.37
C ALA A 103 -6.72 2.70 -4.59
N ARG A 104 -7.32 3.04 -5.74
CA ARG A 104 -6.60 3.46 -6.95
C ARG A 104 -5.68 4.66 -6.68
N ASN A 105 -6.16 5.66 -5.96
CA ASN A 105 -5.38 6.86 -5.63
C ASN A 105 -4.24 6.53 -4.65
N CYS A 106 -4.48 5.68 -3.65
CA CYS A 106 -3.41 5.16 -2.78
C CYS A 106 -2.31 4.45 -3.57
N VAL A 107 -2.67 3.57 -4.52
CA VAL A 107 -1.70 2.88 -5.39
C VAL A 107 -0.85 3.89 -6.16
N LYS A 108 -1.48 4.90 -6.78
CA LYS A 108 -0.77 5.94 -7.53
C LYS A 108 0.23 6.69 -6.66
N VAL A 109 -0.19 7.14 -5.48
CA VAL A 109 0.68 7.87 -4.53
C VAL A 109 1.86 7.00 -4.09
N LEU A 110 1.60 5.75 -3.67
CA LEU A 110 2.62 4.83 -3.20
C LEU A 110 3.68 4.56 -4.28
N ARG A 111 3.23 4.20 -5.49
CA ARG A 111 4.13 3.93 -6.63
C ARG A 111 4.93 5.17 -7.01
N PHE A 112 4.30 6.33 -7.04
CA PHE A 112 4.97 7.57 -7.41
C PHE A 112 6.05 7.96 -6.40
N ILE A 113 5.82 7.80 -5.09
CA ILE A 113 6.83 8.06 -4.06
C ILE A 113 8.06 7.16 -4.29
N CYS A 114 7.86 5.85 -4.49
CA CYS A 114 8.97 4.93 -4.80
C CYS A 114 9.74 5.34 -6.06
N ALA A 115 9.01 5.63 -7.15
CA ALA A 115 9.62 6.01 -8.42
C ALA A 115 10.37 7.35 -8.35
N LYS A 116 9.80 8.36 -7.68
CA LYS A 116 10.38 9.70 -7.58
C LYS A 116 11.66 9.72 -6.77
N PHE A 117 11.71 9.01 -5.64
CA PHE A 117 12.89 9.02 -4.79
C PHE A 117 13.93 7.96 -5.21
N GLY A 118 13.54 6.91 -5.91
CA GLY A 118 14.46 5.89 -6.42
C GLY A 118 15.38 5.37 -5.31
N SER A 119 16.69 5.46 -5.50
CA SER A 119 17.69 5.07 -4.50
C SER A 119 17.64 5.92 -3.21
N LYS A 120 17.20 7.19 -3.29
CA LYS A 120 17.09 8.10 -2.13
C LYS A 120 15.90 7.78 -1.23
N ILE A 121 15.05 6.80 -1.57
CA ILE A 121 13.90 6.44 -0.75
C ILE A 121 14.33 5.97 0.65
N VAL A 122 15.48 5.31 0.77
CA VAL A 122 16.03 4.82 2.05
C VAL A 122 16.32 5.99 2.99
N GLU A 123 16.78 7.12 2.47
CA GLU A 123 17.09 8.31 3.25
C GLU A 123 15.84 9.18 3.46
N THR A 124 15.02 9.32 2.42
CA THR A 124 13.91 10.28 2.41
C THR A 124 12.67 9.76 3.12
N CYS A 125 12.36 8.47 2.94
CA CYS A 125 11.20 7.80 3.52
C CYS A 125 11.57 6.36 3.90
N PRO A 126 12.48 6.18 4.89
CA PRO A 126 12.96 4.86 5.30
C PRO A 126 11.81 3.92 5.67
N GLU A 127 10.72 4.45 6.23
CA GLU A 127 9.54 3.66 6.60
C GLU A 127 8.93 2.85 5.44
N MET A 128 9.15 3.29 4.20
CA MET A 128 8.62 2.61 3.01
C MET A 128 9.37 1.31 2.69
N VAL A 129 10.65 1.21 3.04
CA VAL A 129 11.53 0.08 2.67
C VAL A 129 12.14 -0.65 3.88
N ASN A 130 12.32 0.06 4.98
CA ASN A 130 12.94 -0.43 6.22
C ASN A 130 12.06 -0.17 7.46
N GLY A 131 10.82 0.30 7.27
CA GLY A 131 9.93 0.63 8.38
C GLY A 131 9.47 -0.57 9.17
N HIS A 132 8.96 -0.30 10.37
CA HIS A 132 8.35 -1.28 11.26
C HIS A 132 7.23 -2.11 10.59
N LEU A 133 6.60 -1.59 9.53
CA LEU A 133 5.62 -2.34 8.72
C LEU A 133 6.19 -3.68 8.21
N TRP A 134 7.50 -3.73 7.92
CA TRP A 134 8.18 -4.95 7.48
C TRP A 134 8.38 -5.98 8.61
N ASP A 135 8.41 -5.53 9.85
CA ASP A 135 8.62 -6.38 11.03
C ASP A 135 7.30 -6.92 11.60
N MET A 136 6.17 -6.41 11.12
CA MET A 136 4.82 -6.86 11.50
C MET A 136 4.45 -8.22 10.88
N ILE A 137 5.25 -8.74 9.95
CA ILE A 137 5.06 -10.08 9.37
C ILE A 137 5.52 -11.15 10.37
N LYS A 138 4.62 -11.54 11.27
CA LYS A 138 4.84 -12.70 12.16
C LYS A 138 4.53 -13.99 11.41
N GLU A 139 5.34 -15.03 11.62
CA GLU A 139 5.37 -16.27 10.81
C GLU A 139 4.10 -17.14 10.88
N ASN A 140 3.14 -16.78 11.74
CA ASN A 140 1.94 -17.58 12.00
C ASN A 140 0.63 -16.77 11.92
N ASP A 141 0.67 -15.52 11.44
CA ASP A 141 -0.53 -14.68 11.41
C ASP A 141 -1.08 -14.55 9.98
N ASN A 142 -2.16 -15.29 9.68
CA ASN A 142 -2.95 -15.11 8.46
C ASN A 142 -4.00 -13.98 8.62
N GLY A 143 -3.84 -13.12 9.61
CA GLY A 143 -4.74 -12.02 9.90
C GLY A 143 -4.81 -10.99 8.77
N GLU A 144 -5.90 -10.22 8.78
CA GLU A 144 -6.16 -9.15 7.81
C GLU A 144 -5.02 -8.13 7.72
N GLU A 145 -4.29 -7.90 8.81
CA GLU A 145 -3.14 -6.98 8.81
C GLU A 145 -1.97 -7.52 8.00
N PHE A 146 -1.72 -8.83 8.04
CA PHE A 146 -0.69 -9.47 7.23
C PHE A 146 -1.07 -9.50 5.74
N LEU A 147 -2.32 -9.85 5.41
CA LEU A 147 -2.81 -9.82 4.03
C LEU A 147 -2.74 -8.40 3.44
N LEU A 148 -3.04 -7.39 4.26
CA LEU A 148 -2.91 -6.00 3.86
C LEU A 148 -1.46 -5.58 3.59
N LEU A 149 -0.50 -6.13 4.34
CA LEU A 149 0.93 -5.92 4.05
C LEU A 149 1.32 -6.55 2.71
N LEU A 150 0.80 -7.72 2.36
CA LEU A 150 1.03 -8.32 1.04
C LEU A 150 0.50 -7.43 -0.09
N ASP A 151 -0.72 -6.89 0.04
CA ASP A 151 -1.28 -5.92 -0.91
C ASP A 151 -0.37 -4.70 -1.06
N TYR A 152 0.11 -4.16 0.06
CA TYR A 152 1.04 -3.03 0.07
C TYR A 152 2.35 -3.37 -0.67
N PHE A 153 2.94 -4.54 -0.44
CA PHE A 153 4.15 -4.97 -1.12
C PHE A 153 3.95 -5.17 -2.62
N GLY A 154 2.82 -5.76 -3.03
CA GLY A 154 2.44 -5.89 -4.43
C GLY A 154 2.33 -4.54 -5.14
N VAL A 155 2.02 -3.47 -4.40
CA VAL A 155 2.00 -2.09 -4.93
C VAL A 155 3.39 -1.48 -5.04
N ILE A 156 4.19 -1.52 -3.96
CA ILE A 156 5.44 -0.76 -3.88
C ILE A 156 6.61 -1.47 -4.56
N PHE A 157 6.71 -2.80 -4.45
CA PHE A 157 7.87 -3.54 -4.89
C PHE A 157 8.14 -3.42 -6.40
N PRO A 158 7.12 -3.47 -7.29
CA PRO A 158 7.32 -3.22 -8.72
C PRO A 158 7.76 -1.78 -9.04
N ALA A 159 7.46 -0.81 -8.18
CA ALA A 159 7.79 0.61 -8.38
C ALA A 159 9.19 0.99 -7.87
N ILE A 160 9.83 0.13 -7.08
CA ILE A 160 11.23 0.31 -6.68
C ILE A 160 12.10 -0.12 -7.86
N THR A 161 12.73 0.84 -8.54
CA THR A 161 13.56 0.58 -9.72
C THR A 161 15.02 0.31 -9.36
N ASP A 162 15.48 0.76 -8.19
CA ASP A 162 16.85 0.56 -7.74
C ASP A 162 17.13 -0.92 -7.44
N LYS A 163 18.13 -1.48 -8.14
CA LYS A 163 18.49 -2.89 -8.04
C LYS A 163 18.99 -3.30 -6.65
N GLN A 164 19.77 -2.45 -5.98
CA GLN A 164 20.36 -2.80 -4.69
C GLN A 164 19.31 -2.82 -3.61
N ILE A 165 18.39 -1.84 -3.61
CA ILE A 165 17.26 -1.81 -2.69
C ILE A 165 16.39 -3.05 -2.90
N ARG A 166 16.04 -3.40 -4.15
CA ARG A 166 15.25 -4.62 -4.42
C ARG A 166 15.93 -5.88 -3.91
N LEU A 167 17.24 -6.02 -4.12
CA LEU A 167 17.99 -7.20 -3.66
C LEU A 167 18.04 -7.29 -2.14
N SER A 168 18.24 -6.16 -1.44
CA SER A 168 18.19 -6.11 0.02
C SER A 168 16.80 -6.47 0.54
N LEU A 169 15.73 -5.88 -0.01
CA LEU A 169 14.35 -6.22 0.33
C LEU A 169 14.03 -7.71 0.11
N ILE A 170 14.47 -8.28 -1.02
CA ILE A 170 14.30 -9.71 -1.28
C ILE A 170 15.05 -10.52 -0.22
N LYS A 171 16.32 -10.24 0.05
CA LYS A 171 17.14 -11.06 0.95
C LYS A 171 16.70 -10.96 2.40
N GLU A 172 16.38 -9.75 2.86
CA GLU A 172 16.20 -9.46 4.28
C GLU A 172 14.74 -9.53 4.72
N LYS A 173 13.80 -9.22 3.82
CA LYS A 173 12.38 -9.09 4.19
C LYS A 173 11.49 -10.12 3.51
N ILE A 174 11.57 -10.28 2.19
CA ILE A 174 10.66 -11.18 1.44
C ILE A 174 11.12 -12.64 1.54
N GLY A 175 12.41 -12.90 1.32
CA GLY A 175 13.04 -14.22 1.27
C GLY A 175 12.73 -15.09 2.47
N PRO A 176 12.93 -14.60 3.72
CA PRO A 176 12.57 -15.34 4.93
C PRO A 176 11.10 -15.71 5.03
N LYS A 177 10.21 -15.00 4.31
CA LYS A 177 8.75 -15.18 4.36
C LYS A 177 8.20 -15.99 3.18
N ILE A 178 9.03 -16.33 2.19
CA ILE A 178 8.60 -17.13 1.03
C ILE A 178 7.88 -18.43 1.44
N PRO A 179 8.38 -19.26 2.38
CA PRO A 179 7.67 -20.49 2.76
C PRO A 179 6.26 -20.23 3.29
N HIS A 180 6.08 -19.16 4.07
CA HIS A 180 4.78 -18.77 4.60
C HIS A 180 3.86 -18.24 3.50
N ILE A 181 4.35 -17.39 2.60
CA ILE A 181 3.60 -16.92 1.41
C ILE A 181 3.15 -18.11 0.55
N MET A 182 4.03 -19.08 0.31
CA MET A 182 3.68 -20.30 -0.44
C MET A 182 2.61 -21.14 0.27
N ALA A 183 2.58 -21.14 1.61
CA ALA A 183 1.53 -21.80 2.37
C ALA A 183 0.15 -21.11 2.25
N LEU A 184 0.10 -19.81 1.94
CA LEU A 184 -1.16 -19.10 1.66
C LEU A 184 -1.80 -19.55 0.36
N LEU A 185 -1.00 -19.90 -0.65
CA LEU A 185 -1.51 -20.35 -1.95
C LEU A 185 -2.31 -21.67 -1.87
N VAL A 186 -2.05 -22.48 -0.84
CA VAL A 186 -2.79 -23.73 -0.58
C VAL A 186 -3.93 -23.54 0.44
N ASN A 187 -4.16 -22.33 0.92
CA ASN A 187 -5.24 -22.03 1.86
C ASN A 187 -6.60 -22.33 1.25
N THR A 188 -7.57 -22.81 2.03
CA THR A 188 -8.93 -23.09 1.54
C THR A 188 -9.73 -21.83 1.22
N ASN A 189 -9.39 -20.71 1.85
CA ASN A 189 -10.03 -19.42 1.61
C ASN A 189 -9.47 -18.75 0.34
N PRO A 190 -10.33 -18.44 -0.66
CA PRO A 190 -9.88 -17.85 -1.93
C PRO A 190 -9.35 -16.42 -1.78
N ALA A 191 -9.80 -15.64 -0.79
CA ALA A 191 -9.29 -14.29 -0.53
C ALA A 191 -7.86 -14.32 0.01
N ILE A 192 -7.49 -15.37 0.75
CA ILE A 192 -6.11 -15.59 1.19
C ILE A 192 -5.24 -16.02 0.01
N ARG A 193 -5.72 -16.94 -0.83
CA ARG A 193 -4.98 -17.39 -2.03
C ARG A 193 -4.78 -16.29 -3.07
N PHE A 194 -5.68 -15.32 -3.14
CA PHE A 194 -5.65 -14.22 -4.10
C PHE A 194 -4.50 -13.22 -3.84
N ARG A 195 -4.04 -13.12 -2.59
CA ARG A 195 -2.99 -12.20 -2.12
C ARG A 195 -1.60 -12.65 -2.53
#